data_AF-A0A6J4N9W3-F1
#
_entry.id   AF-A0A6J4N9W3-F1
#
_cell.length_a   1.000
_cell.length_b   1.000
_cell.length_c   1.000
_cell.angle_alpha   90.00
_cell.angle_beta   90.00
_cell.angle_gamma   90.00
#
_symmetry.space_group_name_H-M   'P 1'
#
loop_
_entity.id
_entity.type
_entity.pdbx_description
1 polymer ?
#
loop_
_entity_poly.entity_id
_entity_poly.type
_entity_poly.pdbx_seq_one_letter_code
_entity_poly.pdbx_strand_id
1 'polypeptide(L)'
;MPAAVVTALLGPHPVPGPDVLDPVLEACAPARGRWISGARHGLADRVLGRAAAAVFPLAVARLQADGAPPGVLADLVDMTERQVLRGRCPADDPRPGEPPLPLEDDR
;
A
#
# COMPACT_ATOMS: atom_id res chain seq x y z
N MET A 1 -8.79 2.74 4.46
CA MET A 1 -7.79 2.76 3.36
C MET A 1 -7.59 1.44 2.61
N PRO A 2 -7.60 0.24 3.23
CA PRO A 2 -7.47 -1.02 2.47
C PRO A 2 -8.57 -1.22 1.42
N ALA A 3 -9.82 -0.87 1.77
CA ALA A 3 -10.95 -0.98 0.86
C ALA A 3 -10.81 -0.11 -0.39
N ALA A 4 -10.23 1.10 -0.29
CA ALA A 4 -10.05 1.98 -1.45
C ALA A 4 -9.08 1.38 -2.47
N VAL A 5 -7.97 0.79 -2.01
CA VAL A 5 -7.01 0.08 -2.87
C VAL A 5 -7.68 -1.13 -3.51
N VAL A 6 -8.41 -1.95 -2.76
CA VAL A 6 -9.12 -3.12 -3.31
C VAL A 6 -10.15 -2.70 -4.36
N THR A 7 -10.94 -1.65 -4.10
CA THR A 7 -11.90 -1.09 -5.07
C THR A 7 -11.19 -0.58 -6.32
N ALA A 8 -10.05 0.08 -6.17
CA ALA A 8 -9.28 0.60 -7.30
C ALA A 8 -8.71 -0.50 -8.20
N LEU A 9 -8.45 -1.69 -7.66
CA LEU A 9 -7.79 -2.76 -8.42
C LEU A 9 -8.77 -3.81 -8.95
N LEU A 10 -9.85 -4.06 -8.21
CA LEU A 10 -10.78 -5.17 -8.47
C LEU A 10 -12.23 -4.71 -8.66
N GLY A 11 -12.52 -3.45 -8.37
CA GLY A 11 -13.87 -2.90 -8.41
C GLY A 11 -14.33 -2.56 -9.84
N PRO A 12 -15.64 -2.41 -10.04
CA PRO A 12 -16.16 -1.85 -11.28
C PRO A 12 -15.74 -0.39 -11.39
N HIS A 13 -15.37 0.03 -12.60
CA HIS A 13 -14.89 1.37 -12.84
C HIS A 13 -15.90 2.23 -13.62
N PRO A 14 -16.15 3.48 -13.18
CA PRO A 14 -17.07 4.39 -13.86
C PRO A 14 -16.51 4.93 -15.19
N VAL A 15 -15.18 4.92 -15.37
CA VAL A 15 -14.50 5.47 -16.54
C VAL A 15 -13.65 4.38 -17.21
N PRO A 16 -13.63 4.25 -18.55
CA PRO A 16 -12.71 3.35 -19.24
C PRO A 16 -11.25 3.75 -19.00
N GLY A 17 -10.36 2.77 -18.89
CA GLY A 17 -8.94 3.02 -18.71
C GLY A 17 -8.12 1.76 -18.98
N PRO A 18 -6.79 1.84 -18.90
CA PRO A 18 -5.94 0.67 -19.05
C PRO A 18 -6.30 -0.38 -18.00
N ASP A 19 -6.13 -1.66 -18.36
CA ASP A 19 -6.23 -2.73 -17.38
C ASP A 19 -5.12 -2.57 -16.34
N VAL A 20 -5.51 -2.64 -15.07
CA VAL A 20 -4.62 -2.57 -13.92
C VAL A 20 -4.46 -3.92 -13.25
N LEU A 21 -5.29 -4.92 -13.59
CA LEU A 21 -5.29 -6.21 -12.93
C LEU A 21 -4.06 -7.04 -13.31
N ASP A 22 -3.77 -7.18 -14.61
CA ASP A 22 -2.59 -7.91 -15.09
C ASP A 22 -1.28 -7.42 -14.44
N PRO A 23 -0.92 -6.12 -14.49
CA PRO A 23 0.31 -5.65 -13.85
C PRO A 23 0.32 -5.83 -12.32
N VAL A 24 -0.85 -5.80 -11.66
CA VAL A 24 -0.96 -6.10 -10.22
C VAL A 24 -0.68 -7.57 -9.93
N LEU A 25 -1.24 -8.48 -10.73
CA LEU A 25 -1.00 -9.92 -10.59
C LEU A 25 0.49 -10.25 -10.79
N GLU A 26 1.10 -9.67 -11.83
CA GLU A 26 2.53 -9.81 -12.11
C GLU A 26 3.40 -9.31 -10.94
N ALA A 27 3.07 -8.13 -10.40
CA ALA A 27 3.78 -7.56 -9.26
C ALA A 27 3.63 -8.41 -7.98
N CYS A 28 2.49 -9.08 -7.81
CA CYS A 28 2.20 -9.88 -6.63
C CYS A 28 2.66 -11.34 -6.75
N ALA A 29 2.93 -11.85 -7.95
CA ALA A 29 3.33 -13.24 -8.17
C ALA A 29 4.48 -13.71 -7.26
N PRO A 30 5.56 -12.93 -7.03
CA PRO A 30 6.65 -13.32 -6.13
C PRO A 30 6.25 -13.46 -4.65
N ALA A 31 5.15 -12.82 -4.22
CA ALA A 31 4.68 -12.86 -2.84
C ALA A 31 3.94 -14.18 -2.50
N ARG A 32 3.70 -15.04 -3.49
CA ARG A 32 3.01 -16.32 -3.30
C ARG A 32 3.71 -17.17 -2.24
N GLY A 33 2.95 -17.64 -1.24
CA GLY A 33 3.47 -18.46 -0.14
C GLY A 33 4.21 -17.70 0.96
N ARG A 34 4.30 -16.36 0.90
CA ARG A 34 5.04 -15.55 1.89
C ARG A 34 4.19 -15.00 3.04
N TRP A 35 2.94 -15.47 3.19
CA TRP A 35 2.00 -14.95 4.19
C TRP A 35 2.60 -14.87 5.61
N ILE A 36 3.27 -15.94 6.06
CA ILE A 36 3.89 -15.97 7.40
C ILE A 36 4.99 -14.92 7.54
N SER A 37 5.83 -14.74 6.51
CA SER A 37 6.88 -13.72 6.52
C SER A 37 6.28 -12.31 6.54
N GLY A 38 5.23 -12.08 5.73
CA GLY A 38 4.51 -10.81 5.72
C GLY A 38 3.83 -10.48 7.03
N ALA A 39 3.22 -11.46 7.69
CA ALA A 39 2.61 -11.26 9.01
C ALA A 39 3.65 -10.87 10.08
N ARG A 40 4.90 -11.31 9.94
CA ARG A 40 5.98 -11.00 10.90
C ARG A 40 6.72 -9.71 10.59
N HIS A 41 6.92 -9.40 9.31
CA HIS A 41 7.82 -8.33 8.88
C HIS A 41 7.12 -7.21 8.12
N GLY A 42 5.83 -7.32 7.81
CA GLY A 42 5.11 -6.33 7.03
C GLY A 42 5.82 -6.02 5.70
N LEU A 43 5.99 -4.73 5.41
CA LEU A 43 6.72 -4.27 4.22
C LEU A 43 8.26 -4.30 4.35
N ALA A 44 8.79 -4.65 5.52
CA ALA A 44 10.22 -4.96 5.66
C ALA A 44 10.59 -6.29 4.99
N ASP A 45 9.62 -7.18 4.72
CA ASP A 45 9.83 -8.28 3.78
C ASP A 45 10.03 -7.71 2.37
N ARG A 46 11.25 -7.84 1.83
CA ARG A 46 11.64 -7.23 0.55
C ARG A 46 10.77 -7.63 -0.63
N VAL A 47 10.16 -8.82 -0.60
CA VAL A 47 9.30 -9.27 -1.70
C VAL A 47 7.95 -8.54 -1.61
N LEU A 48 7.38 -8.46 -0.42
CA LEU A 48 6.12 -7.72 -0.19
C LEU A 48 6.29 -6.22 -0.37
N GLY A 49 7.39 -5.64 0.12
CA GLY A 49 7.71 -4.23 -0.08
C GLY A 49 7.79 -3.85 -1.56
N ARG A 50 8.45 -4.67 -2.40
CA ARG A 50 8.50 -4.44 -3.85
C ARG A 50 7.12 -4.56 -4.51
N ALA A 51 6.35 -5.58 -4.16
CA ALA A 51 4.99 -5.74 -4.68
C ALA A 51 4.11 -4.53 -4.32
N ALA A 52 4.14 -4.09 -3.06
CA ALA A 52 3.39 -2.95 -2.60
C ALA A 52 3.82 -1.64 -3.31
N ALA A 53 5.13 -1.42 -3.46
CA ALA A 53 5.66 -0.25 -4.17
C ALA A 53 5.25 -0.21 -5.66
N ALA A 54 4.97 -1.35 -6.28
CA ALA A 54 4.44 -1.41 -7.65
C ALA A 54 2.90 -1.23 -7.69
N VAL A 55 2.18 -1.82 -6.73
CA VAL A 55 0.71 -1.88 -6.73
C VAL A 55 0.05 -0.58 -6.27
N PHE A 56 0.58 0.07 -5.23
CA PHE A 56 -0.07 1.27 -4.65
C PHE A 56 -0.11 2.46 -5.62
N PRO A 57 0.94 2.76 -6.42
CA PRO A 57 0.87 3.78 -7.45
C PRO A 57 -0.20 3.50 -8.51
N LEU A 58 -0.41 2.23 -8.89
CA LEU A 58 -1.47 1.84 -9.83
C LEU A 58 -2.86 2.12 -9.25
N ALA A 59 -3.07 1.82 -7.96
CA ALA A 59 -4.31 2.13 -7.26
C ALA A 59 -4.57 3.64 -7.17
N VAL A 60 -3.55 4.44 -6.86
CA VAL A 60 -3.66 5.92 -6.84
C VAL A 60 -4.06 6.45 -8.21
N ALA A 61 -3.34 6.05 -9.26
CA ALA A 61 -3.62 6.48 -10.63
C ALA A 61 -5.05 6.10 -11.03
N ARG A 62 -5.51 4.92 -10.64
CA ARG A 62 -6.85 4.45 -10.97
C ARG A 62 -7.95 5.21 -10.24
N LEU A 63 -7.82 5.41 -8.92
CA LEU A 63 -8.79 6.21 -8.15
C LEU A 63 -8.85 7.66 -8.62
N GLN A 64 -7.72 8.23 -9.01
CA GLN A 64 -7.68 9.57 -9.59
C GLN A 64 -8.48 9.63 -10.91
N ALA A 65 -8.30 8.63 -11.79
CA ALA A 65 -9.03 8.56 -13.05
C ALA A 65 -10.55 8.34 -12.85
N ASP A 66 -10.92 7.55 -11.84
CA ASP A 66 -12.32 7.27 -11.49
C ASP A 66 -13.00 8.44 -10.75
N GLY A 67 -12.28 9.52 -10.43
CA GLY A 67 -12.83 10.69 -9.75
C GLY A 67 -13.13 10.44 -8.26
N ALA A 68 -12.30 9.65 -7.59
CA ALA A 68 -12.48 9.35 -6.17
C ALA A 68 -12.54 10.63 -5.30
N PRO A 69 -13.25 10.60 -4.15
CA PRO A 69 -13.34 11.75 -3.25
C PRO A 69 -11.95 12.28 -2.87
N PRO A 70 -11.70 13.61 -2.92
CA PRO A 70 -10.37 14.19 -2.73
C PRO A 70 -9.68 13.79 -1.41
N GLY A 71 -10.44 13.65 -0.32
CA GLY A 71 -9.90 13.19 0.96
C GLY A 71 -9.35 11.77 0.90
N VAL A 72 -10.08 10.85 0.26
CA VAL A 72 -9.63 9.45 0.09
C VAL A 72 -8.38 9.38 -0.79
N LEU A 73 -8.33 10.15 -1.86
CA LEU A 73 -7.17 10.21 -2.74
C LEU A 73 -5.96 10.80 -2.00
N ALA A 74 -6.14 11.90 -1.26
CA ALA A 74 -5.08 12.53 -0.48
C ALA A 74 -4.51 11.58 0.58
N ASP A 75 -5.38 10.91 1.35
CA ASP A 75 -4.95 9.94 2.36
C ASP A 75 -4.18 8.76 1.73
N LEU A 76 -4.61 8.30 0.55
CA LEU A 76 -3.93 7.20 -0.14
C LEU A 76 -2.57 7.62 -0.69
N VAL A 77 -2.46 8.83 -1.25
CA VAL A 77 -1.20 9.41 -1.71
C VAL A 77 -0.23 9.55 -0.54
N ASP A 78 -0.68 10.13 0.57
CA ASP A 78 0.16 10.34 1.76
C ASP A 78 0.67 9.01 2.34
N MET A 79 -0.22 8.01 2.47
CA MET A 79 0.16 6.66 2.88
C MET A 79 1.17 6.01 1.90
N THR A 80 0.96 6.18 0.60
CA THR A 80 1.84 5.61 -0.43
C THR A 80 3.25 6.21 -0.31
N GLU A 81 3.36 7.53 -0.19
CA GLU A 81 4.64 8.25 -0.15
C GLU A 81 5.39 8.11 1.18
N ARG A 82 4.67 8.18 2.30
CA ARG A 82 5.28 8.16 3.63
C ARG A 82 5.58 6.76 4.13
N GLN A 83 4.80 5.77 3.70
CA GLN A 83 4.91 4.41 4.23
C GLN A 83 5.33 3.43 3.14
N VAL A 84 4.48 3.20 2.14
CA VAL A 84 4.66 2.07 1.20
C VAL A 84 5.96 2.18 0.40
N LEU A 85 6.25 3.34 -0.19
CA LEU A 85 7.48 3.57 -0.94
C LEU A 85 8.74 3.53 -0.06
N ARG A 86 8.58 3.63 1.26
CA ARG A 86 9.66 3.51 2.26
C ARG A 86 9.75 2.13 2.88
N GLY A 87 8.96 1.15 2.42
CA GLY A 87 8.91 -0.19 3.00
C GLY A 87 8.33 -0.23 4.41
N ARG A 88 7.52 0.76 4.77
CA ARG A 88 6.84 0.88 6.08
C ARG A 88 5.34 0.72 5.93
N CYS A 89 4.66 0.41 7.02
CA CYS A 89 3.21 0.28 7.10
C CYS A 89 2.66 1.06 8.31
N PRO A 90 1.34 1.24 8.43
CA PRO A 90 0.76 1.96 9.57
C PRO A 90 1.11 1.37 10.95
N ALA A 91 1.48 0.10 11.02
CA ALA A 91 1.92 -0.54 12.27
C ALA A 91 3.32 -0.07 12.73
N ASP A 92 4.09 0.56 11.86
CA ASP A 92 5.43 1.09 12.18
C ASP A 92 5.38 2.51 12.75
N ASP A 93 4.23 3.18 12.67
CA ASP A 93 4.04 4.54 13.19
C ASP A 93 3.37 4.51 14.59
N PRO A 94 3.67 5.48 15.47
CA PRO A 94 3.03 5.57 16.78
C PRO A 94 1.52 5.67 16.65
N ARG A 95 0.79 4.90 17.46
CA ARG A 95 -0.67 5.05 17.52
C ARG A 95 -1.01 6.40 18.15
N PRO A 96 -2.10 7.08 17.72
CA PRO A 96 -2.54 8.32 18.35
C PRO A 96 -2.68 8.15 19.88
N GLY A 97 -1.93 8.94 20.65
CA GLY A 97 -1.92 8.88 22.12
C GLY A 97 -0.90 7.92 22.74
N GLU A 98 -0.14 7.18 21.94
CA GLU A 98 0.99 6.37 22.41
C GLU A 98 2.25 7.26 22.51
N PRO A 99 2.94 7.31 23.67
CA PRO A 99 4.21 8.02 23.76
C PRO A 99 5.21 7.39 22.78
N PRO A 100 6.09 8.19 22.14
CA PRO A 100 7.11 7.65 21.25
C PRO A 100 7.94 6.61 22.00
N LEU A 101 8.21 5.48 21.34
CA LEU A 101 9.09 4.46 21.91
C LEU A 101 10.43 5.13 22.26
N PRO A 102 11.04 4.80 23.42
CA PRO A 102 12.36 5.29 23.76
C PRO A 102 13.31 5.01 22.59
N LEU A 103 14.12 6.00 22.21
CA LEU A 103 15.22 5.78 21.28
C LEU A 103 16.10 4.70 21.91
N GLU A 104 16.11 3.50 21.34
CA GLU A 104 17.05 2.47 21.73
C GLU A 104 18.43 2.99 21.33
N ASP A 105 19.22 3.43 22.32
CA ASP A 105 20.62 3.78 22.15
C ASP A 105 21.33 2.53 21.61
N ASP A 106 21.84 2.66 20.39
CA ASP A 106 22.55 1.61 19.64
C ASP A 106 23.71 1.07 20.49
N ARG A 107 23.62 -0.21 20.89
CA ARG A 107 24.68 -0.93 21.62
C ARG A 107 25.44 -1.87 20.69
#